data_AF-A0A1B6GPZ3-F1
#
_entry.id   AF-A0A1B6GPZ3-F1
#
_cell.length_a   1.000
_cell.length_b   1.000
_cell.length_c   1.000
_cell.angle_alpha   90.00
_cell.angle_beta   90.00
_cell.angle_gamma   90.00
#
_symmetry.space_group_name_H-M   'P 1'
#
loop_
_entity.id
_entity.type
_entity.pdbx_description
1 polymer ?
#
loop_
_entity_poly.entity_id
_entity_poly.type
_entity_poly.pdbx_seq_one_letter_code
_entity_poly.pdbx_strand_id
1 'polypeptide(L)'
;GAAKCFYGFVGFDCVATTGEEAKNPKRDIPISIIVSLIIIFLAYFGGATVITLMWPYYLQDADAPLPYVFGEVGLSLVKWIVSLGAVFALCTNMLGCLFPIPRILYAMGNDKLLFHSLAKINPKTHTPLLAILLGGGFSGIMAAMFNLDQLIDMMSIGTLLAYTIVAVCVLVLRYQNPKPPTHQASTVAMLINGSAQPQLKGTTATSFKDIFNL
;
A
#
# COMPACT_ATOMS: atom_id res chain seq x y z
N GLY A 1 -11.21 1.98 19.51
CA GLY A 1 -11.04 0.58 19.96
C GLY A 1 -10.72 -0.33 18.79
N ALA A 2 -11.73 -0.93 18.16
CA ALA A 2 -11.55 -1.88 17.05
C ALA A 2 -10.79 -1.29 15.84
N ALA A 3 -11.00 -0.01 15.51
CA ALA A 3 -10.27 0.68 14.44
C ALA A 3 -8.75 0.71 14.67
N LYS A 4 -8.28 0.88 15.91
CA LYS A 4 -6.84 0.84 16.24
C LYS A 4 -6.24 -0.54 15.99
N CYS A 5 -7.00 -1.62 16.21
CA CYS A 5 -6.54 -2.97 15.89
C CYS A 5 -6.50 -3.20 14.37
N PHE A 6 -7.45 -2.63 13.63
CA PHE A 6 -7.48 -2.70 12.16
C PHE A 6 -6.26 -2.03 11.53
N TYR A 7 -5.83 -0.87 12.06
CA TYR A 7 -4.64 -0.16 11.61
C TYR A 7 -3.39 -1.06 11.51
N GLY A 8 -3.20 -1.99 12.46
CA GLY A 8 -2.07 -2.92 12.42
C GLY A 8 -2.06 -3.86 11.22
N PHE A 9 -3.21 -4.12 10.59
CA PHE A 9 -3.32 -4.96 9.40
C PHE A 9 -3.26 -4.18 8.08
N VAL A 10 -3.22 -2.85 8.13
CA VAL A 10 -3.09 -2.00 6.94
C VAL A 10 -1.69 -2.16 6.35
N GLY A 11 -1.58 -2.30 5.03
CA GLY A 11 -0.31 -2.41 4.31
C GLY A 11 -0.17 -3.64 3.42
N PHE A 12 -1.11 -4.61 3.49
CA PHE A 12 -1.11 -5.75 2.56
C PHE A 12 -1.34 -5.34 1.10
N ASP A 13 -2.01 -4.20 0.89
CA ASP A 13 -2.31 -3.60 -0.41
C ASP A 13 -1.05 -3.10 -1.14
N CYS A 14 0.01 -2.75 -0.41
CA CYS A 14 1.30 -2.42 -1.00
C CYS A 14 1.87 -3.57 -1.86
N VAL A 15 1.62 -4.83 -1.47
CA VAL A 15 2.05 -6.01 -2.23
C VAL A 15 1.41 -6.05 -3.61
N ALA A 16 0.14 -5.63 -3.72
CA ALA A 16 -0.56 -5.58 -5.01
C ALA A 16 0.00 -4.48 -5.92
N THR A 17 0.42 -3.35 -5.34
CA THR A 17 1.01 -2.21 -6.08
C THR A 17 2.38 -2.57 -6.70
N THR A 18 3.16 -3.43 -6.07
CA THR A 18 4.43 -3.96 -6.62
C THR A 18 4.23 -5.15 -7.56
N GLY A 19 2.99 -5.43 -7.98
CA GLY A 19 2.67 -6.53 -8.88
C GLY A 19 3.35 -6.46 -10.25
N GLU A 20 3.70 -5.25 -10.72
CA GLU A 20 4.42 -5.04 -11.99
C GLU A 20 5.85 -5.61 -11.97
N GLU A 21 6.44 -5.77 -10.78
CA GLU A 21 7.79 -6.32 -10.59
C GLU A 21 7.76 -7.84 -10.33
N ALA A 22 6.58 -8.44 -10.21
CA ALA A 22 6.41 -9.87 -9.96
C ALA A 22 6.50 -10.69 -11.26
N LYS A 23 7.19 -11.83 -11.21
CA LYS A 23 7.36 -12.72 -12.38
C LYS A 23 6.05 -13.36 -12.83
N ASN A 24 5.20 -13.83 -11.90
CA ASN A 24 3.88 -14.39 -12.18
C ASN A 24 2.79 -13.70 -11.34
N PRO A 25 2.38 -12.46 -11.69
CA PRO A 25 1.52 -11.65 -10.84
C PRO A 25 0.16 -12.31 -10.54
N LYS A 26 -0.41 -13.06 -11.49
CA LYS A 26 -1.70 -13.76 -11.34
C LYS A 26 -1.74 -14.77 -10.18
N ARG A 27 -0.60 -15.34 -9.81
CA ARG A 27 -0.49 -16.37 -8.76
C ARG A 27 0.29 -15.86 -7.56
N ASP A 28 1.38 -15.14 -7.79
CA ASP A 28 2.32 -14.74 -6.75
C ASP A 28 1.72 -13.66 -5.85
N ILE A 29 0.99 -12.69 -6.41
CA ILE A 29 0.34 -11.62 -5.63
C ILE A 29 -0.69 -12.17 -4.65
N PRO A 30 -1.71 -12.96 -5.05
CA PRO A 30 -2.71 -13.45 -4.11
C PRO A 30 -2.13 -14.38 -3.04
N ILE A 31 -1.15 -15.23 -3.39
CA ILE A 31 -0.48 -16.09 -2.40
C ILE A 31 0.31 -15.24 -1.42
N SER A 32 1.04 -14.22 -1.89
CA SER A 32 1.84 -13.34 -1.03
C SER A 32 0.98 -12.59 -0.02
N ILE A 33 -0.20 -12.10 -0.42
CA ILE A 33 -1.14 -11.41 0.48
C ILE A 33 -1.67 -12.36 1.57
N ILE A 34 -2.07 -13.58 1.21
CA ILE A 34 -2.61 -14.54 2.20
C ILE A 34 -1.51 -14.98 3.18
N VAL A 35 -0.32 -15.30 2.66
CA VAL A 35 0.81 -15.74 3.50
C VAL A 35 1.27 -14.62 4.43
N SER A 36 1.39 -13.37 3.94
CA SER A 36 1.78 -12.25 4.78
C SER A 36 0.76 -11.98 5.88
N LEU A 37 -0.54 -12.01 5.57
CA LEU A 37 -1.61 -11.83 6.56
C LEU A 37 -1.59 -12.92 7.65
N ILE A 38 -1.38 -14.19 7.29
CA ILE A 38 -1.29 -15.28 8.28
C ILE A 38 -0.08 -15.10 9.19
N ILE A 39 1.08 -14.75 8.63
CA ILE A 39 2.30 -14.54 9.42
C ILE A 39 2.12 -13.36 10.38
N ILE A 40 1.57 -12.24 9.90
CA ILE A 40 1.31 -11.05 10.73
C ILE A 40 0.29 -11.37 11.82
N PHE A 41 -0.78 -12.09 11.48
CA PHE A 41 -1.79 -12.52 12.45
C PHE A 41 -1.16 -13.34 13.59
N LEU A 42 -0.33 -14.34 13.26
CA LEU A 42 0.36 -15.15 14.26
C LEU A 42 1.34 -14.33 15.10
N ALA A 43 2.07 -13.42 14.50
CA ALA A 43 3.01 -12.54 15.20
C ALA A 43 2.28 -11.59 16.17
N TYR A 44 1.17 -10.99 15.76
CA TYR A 44 0.36 -10.10 16.60
C TYR A 44 -0.35 -10.85 17.72
N PHE A 45 -0.96 -11.99 17.40
CA PHE A 45 -1.62 -12.83 18.40
C PHE A 45 -0.60 -13.35 19.43
N GLY A 46 0.55 -13.83 18.98
CA GLY A 46 1.64 -14.29 19.84
C GLY A 46 2.19 -13.16 20.72
N GLY A 47 2.51 -12.00 20.12
CA GLY A 47 3.01 -10.83 20.85
C GLY A 47 2.02 -10.33 21.90
N ALA A 48 0.76 -10.16 21.55
CA ALA A 48 -0.29 -9.76 22.48
C ALA A 48 -0.46 -10.77 23.63
N THR A 49 -0.43 -12.07 23.33
CA THR A 49 -0.53 -13.13 24.34
C THR A 49 0.64 -13.08 25.31
N VAL A 50 1.89 -13.02 24.81
CA VAL A 50 3.10 -12.99 25.65
C VAL A 50 3.10 -11.78 26.57
N ILE A 51 2.81 -10.58 26.04
CA ILE A 51 2.79 -9.35 26.85
C ILE A 51 1.68 -9.40 27.91
N THR A 52 0.47 -9.81 27.52
CA THR A 52 -0.69 -9.85 28.44
C THR A 52 -0.48 -10.89 29.55
N LEU A 53 0.22 -11.99 29.28
CA LEU A 53 0.58 -12.98 30.30
C LEU A 53 1.71 -12.49 31.21
N MET A 54 2.60 -11.64 30.69
CA MET A 54 3.77 -11.14 31.41
C MET A 54 3.44 -9.96 32.33
N TRP A 55 2.49 -9.10 31.94
CA TRP A 55 2.16 -7.88 32.68
C TRP A 55 0.66 -7.53 32.57
N PRO A 56 0.01 -7.05 33.66
CA PRO A 56 -1.39 -6.67 33.62
C PRO A 56 -1.67 -5.49 32.67
N TYR A 57 -2.71 -5.63 31.85
CA TYR A 57 -3.07 -4.67 30.80
C TYR A 57 -3.35 -3.23 31.28
N TYR A 58 -3.71 -3.05 32.56
CA TYR A 58 -4.04 -1.74 33.13
C TYR A 58 -2.81 -0.92 33.54
N LEU A 59 -1.63 -1.55 33.66
CA LEU A 59 -0.36 -0.89 33.97
C LEU A 59 0.51 -0.71 32.71
N GLN A 60 -0.03 -0.98 31.52
CA GLN A 60 0.71 -0.88 30.28
C GLN A 60 0.76 0.57 29.80
N ASP A 61 1.93 1.00 29.33
CA ASP A 61 2.05 2.26 28.60
C ASP A 61 1.34 2.19 27.24
N ALA A 62 0.62 3.25 26.87
CA ALA A 62 -0.19 3.31 25.65
C ALA A 62 0.65 3.58 24.39
N ASP A 63 1.77 4.28 24.52
CA ASP A 63 2.60 4.70 23.39
C ASP A 63 3.70 3.67 23.08
N ALA A 64 4.30 3.07 24.12
CA ALA A 64 5.40 2.13 23.98
C ALA A 64 5.26 0.89 24.90
N PRO A 65 4.23 0.05 24.70
CA PRO A 65 3.92 -1.08 25.57
C PRO A 65 5.08 -2.09 25.70
N LEU A 66 5.75 -2.39 24.58
CA LEU A 66 6.81 -3.41 24.53
C LEU A 66 8.09 -2.97 25.29
N PRO A 67 8.74 -1.84 24.96
CA PRO A 67 9.92 -1.38 25.69
C PRO A 67 9.64 -1.07 27.17
N TYR A 68 8.43 -0.63 27.49
CA TYR A 68 8.02 -0.31 28.85
C TYR A 68 8.04 -1.55 29.74
N VAL A 69 7.34 -2.61 29.34
CA VAL A 69 7.27 -3.85 30.14
C VAL A 69 8.64 -4.52 30.28
N PHE A 70 9.46 -4.54 29.23
CA PHE A 70 10.83 -5.08 29.37
C PHE A 70 11.71 -4.26 30.33
N GLY A 71 11.42 -2.97 30.49
CA GLY A 71 12.03 -2.13 31.52
C GLY A 71 11.61 -2.53 32.93
N GLU A 72 10.30 -2.69 33.16
CA GLU A 72 9.74 -3.06 34.47
C GLU A 72 10.17 -4.46 34.93
N VAL A 73 10.32 -5.41 34.00
CA VAL A 73 10.81 -6.77 34.29
C VAL A 73 12.33 -6.81 34.53
N GLY A 74 13.05 -5.68 34.36
CA GLY A 74 14.50 -5.58 34.57
C GLY A 74 15.35 -6.08 33.39
N LEU A 75 14.73 -6.39 32.24
CA LEU A 75 15.41 -6.87 31.03
C LEU A 75 15.86 -5.70 30.14
N SER A 76 16.76 -4.87 30.68
CA SER A 76 17.25 -3.65 30.03
C SER A 76 17.92 -3.88 28.67
N LEU A 77 18.62 -5.00 28.49
CA LEU A 77 19.24 -5.38 27.22
C LEU A 77 18.18 -5.60 26.13
N VAL A 78 17.13 -6.37 26.45
CA VAL A 78 16.04 -6.67 25.52
C VAL A 78 15.28 -5.40 25.15
N LYS A 79 15.04 -4.52 26.14
CA LYS A 79 14.44 -3.19 25.91
C LYS A 79 15.20 -2.41 24.84
N TRP A 80 16.52 -2.31 24.92
CA TRP A 80 17.32 -1.58 23.93
C TRP A 80 17.27 -2.21 22.53
N ILE A 81 17.33 -3.53 22.44
CA ILE A 81 17.22 -4.25 21.15
C ILE A 81 15.86 -3.98 20.51
N VAL A 82 14.77 -4.12 21.27
CA VAL A 82 13.41 -3.92 20.75
C VAL A 82 13.16 -2.47 20.36
N SER A 83 13.58 -1.50 21.17
CA SER A 83 13.46 -0.07 20.83
C SER A 83 14.22 0.28 19.56
N LEU A 84 15.46 -0.21 19.41
CA LEU A 84 16.26 0.04 18.22
C LEU A 84 15.62 -0.61 16.98
N GLY A 85 15.14 -1.85 17.11
CA GLY A 85 14.40 -2.54 16.06
C GLY A 85 13.12 -1.82 15.65
N ALA A 86 12.36 -1.28 16.62
CA ALA A 86 11.17 -0.49 16.35
C ALA A 86 11.48 0.80 15.58
N VAL A 87 12.53 1.52 15.94
CA VAL A 87 12.96 2.73 15.20
C VAL A 87 13.33 2.38 13.76
N PHE A 88 14.13 1.35 13.54
CA PHE A 88 14.48 0.91 12.19
C PHE A 88 13.25 0.48 11.38
N ALA A 89 12.34 -0.29 11.98
CA ALA A 89 11.10 -0.72 11.33
C ALA A 89 10.20 0.48 10.95
N LEU A 90 10.05 1.46 11.83
CA LEU A 90 9.31 2.69 11.54
C LEU A 90 9.95 3.50 10.42
N CYS A 91 11.29 3.63 10.40
CA CYS A 91 12.01 4.29 9.32
C CYS A 91 11.80 3.57 7.97
N THR A 92 11.90 2.23 7.95
CA THR A 92 11.65 1.42 6.76
C THR A 92 10.22 1.59 6.26
N ASN A 93 9.23 1.56 7.17
CA ASN A 93 7.83 1.77 6.82
C ASN A 93 7.59 3.16 6.22
N MET A 94 8.16 4.21 6.82
CA MET A 94 8.07 5.58 6.32
C MET A 94 8.65 5.73 4.91
N LEU A 95 9.80 5.12 4.65
CA LEU A 95 10.41 5.10 3.32
C LEU A 95 9.54 4.32 2.32
N GLY A 96 9.00 3.17 2.75
CA GLY A 96 8.07 2.36 1.96
C GLY A 96 6.85 3.13 1.48
N CYS A 97 6.26 3.96 2.34
CA CYS A 97 5.13 4.82 2.00
C CYS A 97 5.52 6.02 1.11
N LEU A 98 6.77 6.48 1.17
CA LEU A 98 7.23 7.64 0.39
C LEU A 98 7.53 7.30 -1.07
N PHE A 99 7.88 6.04 -1.38
CA PHE A 99 8.19 5.64 -2.77
C PHE A 99 7.00 5.69 -3.74
N PRO A 100 5.77 5.29 -3.37
CA PRO A 100 4.61 5.36 -4.26
C PRO A 100 4.06 6.79 -4.45
N ILE A 101 4.16 7.66 -3.45
CA ILE A 101 3.56 9.01 -3.46
C ILE A 101 3.92 9.80 -4.73
N PRO A 102 5.19 9.89 -5.16
CA PRO A 102 5.59 10.58 -6.39
C PRO A 102 4.95 9.99 -7.65
N ARG A 103 4.81 8.67 -7.72
CA ARG A 103 4.24 7.97 -8.88
C ARG A 103 2.75 8.29 -9.01
N ILE A 104 2.02 8.24 -7.91
CA ILE A 104 0.58 8.51 -7.89
C ILE A 104 0.32 10.00 -8.21
N LEU A 105 1.04 10.94 -7.59
CA LEU A 105 0.89 12.37 -7.87
C LEU A 105 1.25 12.72 -9.32
N TYR A 106 2.26 12.06 -9.89
CA TYR A 106 2.61 12.22 -11.29
C TYR A 106 1.51 11.73 -12.24
N ALA A 107 0.97 10.52 -12.00
CA ALA A 107 -0.14 9.99 -12.79
C ALA A 107 -1.38 10.91 -12.71
N MET A 108 -1.78 11.33 -11.50
CA MET A 108 -2.90 12.25 -11.31
C MET A 108 -2.68 13.64 -11.97
N GLY A 109 -1.44 14.12 -12.00
CA GLY A 109 -1.09 15.37 -12.69
C GLY A 109 -1.10 15.22 -14.22
N ASN A 110 -0.76 14.04 -14.75
CA ASN A 110 -0.83 13.74 -16.18
C ASN A 110 -2.27 13.60 -16.67
N ASP A 111 -3.15 13.04 -15.83
CA ASP A 111 -4.59 12.95 -16.08
C ASP A 111 -5.33 14.30 -15.94
N LYS A 112 -4.59 15.39 -15.66
CA LYS A 112 -5.11 16.75 -15.43
C LYS A 112 -6.10 16.85 -14.26
N LEU A 113 -6.12 15.85 -13.37
CA LEU A 113 -6.96 15.83 -12.18
C LEU A 113 -6.38 16.75 -11.07
N LEU A 114 -5.05 16.90 -11.05
CA LEU A 114 -4.32 17.83 -10.19
C LEU A 114 -3.58 18.90 -11.03
N PHE A 115 -3.12 19.98 -10.38
CA PHE A 115 -2.37 21.05 -11.05
C PHE A 115 -1.19 20.49 -11.86
N HIS A 116 -1.13 20.82 -13.16
CA HIS A 116 -0.12 20.30 -14.10
C HIS A 116 1.33 20.52 -13.63
N SER A 117 1.56 21.52 -12.78
CA SER A 117 2.84 21.80 -12.13
C SER A 117 3.39 20.63 -11.30
N LEU A 118 2.54 19.75 -10.77
CA LEU A 118 2.96 18.55 -10.01
C LEU A 118 3.50 17.44 -10.92
N ALA A 119 3.12 17.43 -12.21
CA ALA A 119 3.63 16.49 -13.20
C ALA A 119 4.98 16.92 -13.80
N LYS A 120 5.51 18.09 -13.40
CA LYS A 120 6.79 18.60 -13.92
C LYS A 120 7.96 17.81 -13.32
N ILE A 121 8.55 16.95 -14.14
CA ILE A 121 9.73 16.16 -13.78
C ILE A 121 10.98 17.04 -13.86
N ASN A 122 11.85 16.95 -12.85
CA ASN A 122 13.14 17.63 -12.87
C ASN A 122 14.11 16.91 -13.82
N PRO A 123 14.75 17.58 -14.80
CA PRO A 123 15.56 16.95 -15.83
C PRO A 123 16.86 16.27 -15.34
N LYS A 124 17.34 16.59 -14.13
CA LYS A 124 18.55 15.98 -13.56
C LYS A 124 18.28 14.73 -12.71
N THR A 125 17.18 14.73 -11.95
CA THR A 125 16.87 13.65 -11.00
C THR A 125 15.79 12.70 -11.52
N HIS A 126 15.14 13.03 -12.65
CA HIS A 126 14.01 12.29 -13.22
C HIS A 126 12.88 12.00 -12.21
N THR A 127 12.79 12.79 -11.14
CA THR A 127 11.81 12.66 -10.05
C THR A 127 10.97 13.95 -9.93
N PRO A 128 9.67 13.84 -9.61
CA PRO A 128 8.82 14.99 -9.37
C PRO A 128 9.09 15.56 -7.96
N LEU A 129 10.14 16.37 -7.83
CA LEU A 129 10.58 16.95 -6.54
C LEU A 129 9.48 17.77 -5.86
N LEU A 130 8.67 18.50 -6.64
CA LEU A 130 7.56 19.30 -6.11
C LEU A 130 6.49 18.42 -5.45
N ALA A 131 6.19 17.25 -6.03
CA ALA A 131 5.24 16.30 -5.48
C ALA A 131 5.73 15.71 -4.15
N ILE A 132 7.03 15.41 -4.04
CA ILE A 132 7.65 14.92 -2.80
C ILE A 132 7.60 16.01 -1.72
N LEU A 133 8.00 17.24 -2.05
CA LEU A 133 8.05 18.34 -1.09
C LEU A 133 6.65 18.70 -0.58
N LEU A 134 5.66 18.76 -1.49
CA LEU A 134 4.27 19.04 -1.11
C LEU A 134 3.66 17.88 -0.31
N GLY A 135 3.86 16.63 -0.74
CA GLY A 135 3.31 15.46 -0.04
C GLY A 135 3.93 15.26 1.35
N GLY A 136 5.26 15.35 1.44
CA GLY A 136 5.99 15.27 2.71
C GLY A 136 5.71 16.46 3.62
N GLY A 137 5.66 17.68 3.05
CA GLY A 137 5.30 18.89 3.79
C GLY A 137 3.88 18.80 4.36
N PHE A 138 2.92 18.38 3.56
CA PHE A 138 1.54 18.16 4.01
C PHE A 138 1.45 17.07 5.09
N SER A 139 2.13 15.94 4.91
CA SER A 139 2.21 14.88 5.91
C SER A 139 2.83 15.37 7.22
N GLY A 140 3.87 16.22 7.15
CA GLY A 140 4.52 16.80 8.32
C GLY A 140 3.63 17.78 9.06
N ILE A 141 2.89 18.62 8.33
CA ILE A 141 1.89 19.54 8.91
C ILE A 141 0.80 18.74 9.61
N MET A 142 0.30 17.67 8.99
CA MET A 142 -0.71 16.79 9.60
C MET A 142 -0.16 16.11 10.86
N ALA A 143 1.07 15.61 10.84
CA ALA A 143 1.71 15.01 12.01
C ALA A 143 1.95 16.03 13.16
N ALA A 144 2.12 17.32 12.85
CA ALA A 144 2.31 18.37 13.85
C ALA A 144 0.98 18.87 14.45
N MET A 145 -0.11 18.84 13.68
CA MET A 145 -1.42 19.36 14.11
C MET A 145 -2.29 18.33 14.84
N PHE A 146 -2.13 17.05 14.56
CA PHE A 146 -3.02 15.98 15.03
C PHE A 146 -2.29 14.97 15.93
N ASN A 147 -3.03 14.42 16.89
CA ASN A 147 -2.50 13.33 17.74
C ASN A 147 -2.47 12.01 16.98
N LEU A 148 -1.59 11.10 17.42
CA LEU A 148 -1.43 9.76 16.84
C LEU A 148 -2.77 9.00 16.75
N ASP A 149 -3.57 9.05 17.82
CA ASP A 149 -4.88 8.41 17.86
C ASP A 149 -5.84 8.91 16.79
N GLN A 150 -5.86 10.22 16.55
CA GLN A 150 -6.70 10.83 15.52
C GLN A 150 -6.21 10.46 14.12
N LEU A 151 -4.89 10.40 13.92
CA LEU A 151 -4.27 9.95 12.67
C LEU A 151 -4.61 8.48 12.37
N ILE A 152 -4.56 7.62 13.38
CA ILE A 152 -4.89 6.20 13.27
C ILE A 152 -6.37 6.03 12.91
N ASP A 153 -7.26 6.74 13.60
CA ASP A 153 -8.70 6.65 13.33
C ASP A 153 -9.03 7.19 11.92
N MET A 154 -8.44 8.31 11.50
CA MET A 154 -8.60 8.85 10.15
C MET A 154 -8.10 7.88 9.07
N MET A 155 -6.91 7.31 9.25
CA MET A 155 -6.36 6.33 8.31
C MET A 155 -7.24 5.09 8.23
N SER A 156 -7.70 4.57 9.37
CA SER A 156 -8.54 3.37 9.42
C SER A 156 -9.88 3.59 8.74
N ILE A 157 -10.53 4.74 8.95
CA ILE A 157 -11.78 5.09 8.27
C ILE A 157 -11.54 5.19 6.76
N GLY A 158 -10.48 5.88 6.32
CA GLY A 158 -10.17 6.06 4.90
C GLY A 158 -9.87 4.73 4.19
N THR A 159 -9.10 3.85 4.81
CA THR A 159 -8.74 2.53 4.26
C THR A 159 -9.93 1.58 4.23
N LEU A 160 -10.78 1.56 5.27
CA LEU A 160 -12.03 0.80 5.26
C LEU A 160 -12.95 1.26 4.12
N LEU A 161 -13.13 2.57 3.94
CA LEU A 161 -13.91 3.11 2.82
C LEU A 161 -13.32 2.68 1.48
N ALA A 162 -12.00 2.79 1.29
CA ALA A 162 -11.34 2.34 0.07
C ALA A 162 -11.57 0.85 -0.19
N TYR A 163 -11.45 -0.02 0.81
CA TYR A 163 -11.68 -1.46 0.66
C TYR A 163 -13.14 -1.79 0.34
N THR A 164 -14.11 -1.07 0.93
CA THR A 164 -15.52 -1.25 0.55
C THR A 164 -15.76 -0.85 -0.91
N ILE A 165 -15.17 0.24 -1.39
CA ILE A 165 -15.27 0.66 -2.79
C ILE A 165 -14.66 -0.40 -3.70
N VAL A 166 -13.46 -0.90 -3.40
CA VAL A 166 -12.81 -1.97 -4.17
C VAL A 166 -13.69 -3.23 -4.21
N ALA A 167 -14.28 -3.64 -3.09
CA ALA A 167 -15.17 -4.79 -3.03
C ALA A 167 -16.43 -4.60 -3.89
N VAL A 168 -17.04 -3.41 -3.86
CA VAL A 168 -18.18 -3.05 -4.71
C VAL A 168 -17.77 -3.04 -6.19
N CYS A 169 -16.60 -2.47 -6.53
CA CYS A 169 -16.07 -2.48 -7.89
C CYS A 169 -15.89 -3.91 -8.43
N VAL A 170 -15.36 -4.83 -7.62
CA VAL A 170 -15.23 -6.25 -8.00
C VAL A 170 -16.59 -6.89 -8.25
N LEU A 171 -17.60 -6.59 -7.42
CA LEU A 171 -18.96 -7.10 -7.57
C LEU A 171 -19.60 -6.58 -8.86
N VAL A 172 -19.48 -5.28 -9.13
CA VAL A 172 -19.99 -4.63 -10.34
C VAL A 172 -19.31 -5.21 -11.60
N LEU A 173 -17.99 -5.36 -11.59
CA LEU A 173 -17.24 -5.96 -12.70
C LEU A 173 -17.67 -7.41 -12.98
N ARG A 174 -17.93 -8.19 -11.92
CA ARG A 174 -18.42 -9.57 -12.05
C ARG A 174 -19.83 -9.64 -12.67
N TYR A 175 -20.65 -8.63 -12.42
CA TYR A 175 -22.01 -8.55 -12.97
C TYR A 175 -22.03 -8.04 -14.42
N GLN A 176 -21.17 -7.08 -14.76
CA GLN A 176 -21.09 -6.51 -16.12
C GLN A 176 -20.34 -7.41 -17.11
N ASN A 177 -19.34 -8.17 -16.65
CA ASN A 177 -18.55 -9.07 -17.50
C ASN A 177 -18.69 -10.54 -17.05
N PRO A 178 -19.78 -11.24 -17.41
CA PRO A 178 -19.90 -12.68 -17.19
C PRO A 178 -19.01 -13.53 -18.12
N LYS A 179 -18.26 -12.92 -19.05
CA LYS A 179 -17.31 -13.62 -19.91
C LYS A 179 -15.88 -13.44 -19.37
N PRO A 180 -15.10 -14.52 -19.18
CA PRO A 180 -13.71 -14.39 -18.76
C PRO A 180 -12.93 -13.58 -19.81
N PRO A 181 -12.06 -12.65 -19.39
CA PRO A 181 -11.21 -11.90 -20.32
C PRO A 181 -10.26 -12.86 -21.01
N THR A 182 -10.63 -13.25 -22.24
CA THR A 182 -9.75 -13.94 -23.18
C THR A 182 -8.79 -12.91 -23.74
N HIS A 183 -7.74 -12.54 -23.00
CA HIS A 183 -6.63 -11.78 -23.55
C HIS A 183 -5.30 -12.41 -23.12
N GLN A 184 -4.76 -13.22 -24.06
CA GLN A 184 -3.34 -13.47 -24.36
C GLN A 184 -3.07 -14.85 -25.03
N ALA A 185 -4.09 -15.57 -25.53
CA ALA A 185 -3.85 -16.74 -26.40
C ALA A 185 -4.01 -16.44 -27.91
N SER A 186 -4.68 -15.34 -28.28
CA SER A 186 -5.06 -15.09 -29.68
C SER A 186 -3.91 -14.55 -30.56
N THR A 187 -2.94 -13.83 -29.99
CA THR A 187 -1.83 -13.26 -30.78
C THR A 187 -0.80 -14.32 -31.18
N VAL A 188 -0.62 -15.38 -30.38
CA VAL A 188 0.30 -16.49 -30.72
C VAL A 188 -0.35 -17.44 -31.74
N ALA A 189 -1.67 -17.67 -31.63
CA ALA A 189 -2.41 -18.45 -32.62
C ALA A 189 -2.43 -17.81 -34.02
N MET A 190 -2.44 -16.47 -34.09
CA MET A 190 -2.34 -15.73 -35.35
C MET A 190 -0.93 -15.76 -35.98
N LEU A 191 0.13 -15.97 -35.19
CA LEU A 191 1.49 -16.12 -35.72
C LEU A 191 1.79 -17.54 -36.23
N ILE A 192 1.03 -18.54 -35.79
CA ILE A 192 1.17 -19.93 -36.25
C ILE A 192 0.38 -20.17 -37.56
N ASN A 193 -0.67 -19.40 -37.82
CA ASN A 193 -1.48 -19.54 -39.04
C ASN A 193 -1.12 -18.45 -40.05
N GLY A 194 -0.04 -18.70 -40.80
CA GLY A 194 0.49 -17.75 -41.77
C GLY A 194 -0.49 -17.43 -42.89
N SER A 195 -0.88 -16.15 -43.00
CA SER A 195 -0.97 -15.39 -44.26
C SER A 195 -1.63 -14.02 -44.01
N ALA A 196 -1.08 -12.98 -44.66
CA ALA A 196 -1.55 -11.60 -44.80
C ALA A 196 -1.06 -10.55 -43.77
N GLN A 197 0.05 -9.88 -44.14
CA GLN A 197 0.18 -8.41 -44.03
C GLN A 197 -0.42 -7.77 -45.30
N PRO A 198 -0.70 -6.43 -45.37
CA PRO A 198 -0.33 -5.35 -44.46
C PRO A 198 -1.48 -4.35 -44.12
N GLN A 199 -1.33 -3.52 -43.08
CA GLN A 199 -1.55 -2.06 -43.16
C GLN A 199 -1.02 -1.39 -41.87
N LEU A 200 -0.03 -0.52 -42.04
CA LEU A 200 0.43 0.45 -41.05
C LEU A 200 -0.68 1.49 -40.79
N LYS A 201 -1.06 1.70 -39.54
CA LYS A 201 -1.54 3.02 -39.10
C LYS A 201 -1.11 3.26 -37.66
N GLY A 202 -0.09 4.08 -37.50
CA GLY A 202 0.32 4.57 -36.17
C GLY A 202 -0.81 5.39 -35.56
N THR A 203 -0.94 5.33 -34.24
CA THR A 203 -1.44 6.42 -33.39
C THR A 203 -0.97 6.12 -31.97
N THR A 204 0.05 6.88 -31.60
CA THR A 204 0.26 7.55 -30.31
C THR A 204 -0.77 7.25 -29.22
N ALA A 205 -0.26 6.86 -28.05
CA ALA A 205 -0.99 6.67 -26.79
C ALA A 205 -2.08 7.70 -26.55
N THR A 206 -3.26 7.27 -26.08
CA THR A 206 -4.06 8.07 -25.15
C THR A 206 -5.20 7.26 -24.55
N SER A 207 -5.34 7.42 -23.22
CA SER A 207 -6.60 7.49 -22.49
C SER A 207 -6.99 6.29 -21.61
N PHE A 208 -6.82 6.52 -20.31
CA PHE A 208 -7.42 5.78 -19.18
C PHE A 208 -8.94 5.53 -19.32
N LYS A 209 -9.64 6.30 -20.18
CA LYS A 209 -11.05 6.09 -20.50
C LYS A 209 -11.33 4.78 -21.24
N ASP A 210 -10.39 4.25 -22.00
CA ASP A 210 -10.62 2.99 -22.73
C ASP A 210 -10.50 1.76 -21.80
N ILE A 211 -9.88 1.91 -20.63
CA ILE A 211 -9.77 0.85 -19.62
C ILE A 211 -11.03 0.82 -18.73
N PHE A 212 -11.64 1.97 -18.47
CA PHE A 212 -12.90 2.10 -17.73
C PHE A 212 -13.94 2.70 -18.66
N ASN A 213 -14.60 1.84 -19.42
CA ASN A 213 -15.63 2.16 -20.40
C ASN A 213 -16.77 3.01 -19.77
N LEU A 214 -16.60 4.34 -19.86
CA LEU A 214 -17.53 5.41 -19.48
C LEU A 214 -17.66 6.39 -20.65
#